data_AF-A0A031I310-F1
#
_entry.id   AF-A0A031I310-F1
#
_cell.length_a   1.000
_cell.length_b   1.000
_cell.length_c   1.000
_cell.angle_alpha   90.00
_cell.angle_beta   90.00
_cell.angle_gamma   90.00
#
_symmetry.space_group_name_H-M   'P 1'
#
loop_
_entity.id
_entity.type
_entity.pdbx_description
1 polymer ?
#
loop_
_entity_poly.entity_id
_entity_poly.type
_entity_poly.pdbx_seq_one_letter_code
_entity_poly.pdbx_strand_id
1 'polypeptide(L)'
;MAVQRFSAGLIGLAMLAAAPAAAETLHVTGVFAAGARDARRLSTIAVGPFGGADGAALGDAIERRLRALDREPLPHVRVIAASLRPDAVLTGRTSVGVVDDAYREPRERCAETKDGKCVRRQRYSVGCIRRTVTLRADLTLDGRGRYAPVRTRDDRHDWCEDGGVPGNVAASVAAMIESVAAETRDDLAPKPADYTIRLDETRDGLPPPLAARFKAAVRLTKHDPAAACAAFAAIDQDAPDHGPTMYDLALCAEAAERYGEAADRYLRARVLLPRAGGEISRGLARVASLAAGAEDVAALRRLPPVVGSGL
;
A
#
# COMPACT_ATOMS: atom_id res chain seq x y z
N MET A 1 -75.93 -25.64 -5.11
CA MET A 1 -75.26 -26.04 -3.86
C MET A 1 -73.81 -25.59 -3.94
N ALA A 2 -73.44 -24.68 -3.04
CA ALA A 2 -72.21 -23.90 -3.05
C ALA A 2 -71.03 -24.66 -2.43
N VAL A 3 -69.83 -24.50 -2.97
CA VAL A 3 -68.58 -24.68 -2.23
C VAL A 3 -67.63 -23.55 -2.64
N GLN A 4 -67.50 -22.58 -1.75
CA GLN A 4 -66.67 -21.39 -1.87
C GLN A 4 -65.30 -21.72 -1.27
N ARG A 5 -64.23 -21.71 -2.08
CA ARG A 5 -62.85 -21.97 -1.63
C ARG A 5 -62.16 -20.66 -1.28
N PHE A 6 -61.83 -20.48 -0.01
CA PHE A 6 -60.98 -19.41 0.50
C PHE A 6 -59.54 -19.61 -0.01
N SER A 7 -59.00 -18.63 -0.73
CA SER A 7 -57.57 -18.58 -1.09
C SER A 7 -56.88 -17.60 -0.14
N ALA A 8 -55.97 -18.11 0.68
CA ALA A 8 -55.12 -17.31 1.56
C ALA A 8 -53.98 -16.67 0.73
N GLY A 9 -53.92 -15.34 0.73
CA GLY A 9 -52.85 -14.59 0.09
C GLY A 9 -51.62 -14.50 0.98
N LEU A 10 -50.47 -15.00 0.50
CA LEU A 10 -49.15 -14.72 1.07
C LEU A 10 -48.63 -13.41 0.47
N ILE A 11 -48.48 -12.39 1.31
CA ILE A 11 -47.75 -11.15 0.98
C ILE A 11 -46.27 -11.42 1.26
N GLY A 12 -45.50 -11.68 0.20
CA GLY A 12 -44.04 -11.78 0.26
C GLY A 12 -43.40 -10.39 0.27
N LEU A 13 -42.89 -9.97 1.42
CA LEU A 13 -42.12 -8.73 1.58
C LEU A 13 -40.69 -8.96 1.04
N ALA A 14 -40.43 -8.56 -0.19
CA ALA A 14 -39.10 -8.61 -0.79
C ALA A 14 -38.21 -7.50 -0.18
N MET A 15 -37.35 -7.86 0.77
CA MET A 15 -36.24 -7.02 1.20
C MET A 15 -35.22 -6.93 0.06
N LEU A 16 -35.20 -5.81 -0.65
CA LEU A 16 -34.11 -5.43 -1.54
C LEU A 16 -32.86 -5.15 -0.70
N ALA A 17 -31.99 -6.14 -0.58
CA ALA A 17 -30.62 -5.93 -0.13
C ALA A 17 -29.92 -5.03 -1.15
N ALA A 18 -29.69 -3.77 -0.79
CA ALA A 18 -28.83 -2.87 -1.55
C ALA A 18 -27.39 -3.39 -1.44
N ALA A 19 -26.94 -4.14 -2.44
CA ALA A 19 -25.52 -4.44 -2.59
C ALA A 19 -24.77 -3.11 -2.73
N PRO A 20 -23.65 -2.91 -2.01
CA PRO A 20 -22.86 -1.71 -2.18
C PRO A 20 -22.43 -1.63 -3.65
N ALA A 21 -22.73 -0.50 -4.30
CA ALA A 21 -22.31 -0.27 -5.68
C ALA A 21 -20.79 -0.27 -5.71
N ALA A 22 -20.20 -1.37 -6.20
CA ALA A 22 -18.78 -1.44 -6.51
C ALA A 22 -18.53 -0.44 -7.64
N ALA A 23 -17.80 0.62 -7.33
CA ALA A 23 -17.33 1.55 -8.34
C ALA A 23 -16.43 0.81 -9.34
N GLU A 24 -16.48 1.23 -10.60
CA GLU A 24 -15.66 0.63 -11.64
C GLU A 24 -14.18 0.90 -11.39
N THR A 25 -13.35 -0.08 -11.72
CA THR A 25 -11.90 0.01 -11.54
C THR A 25 -11.16 -0.30 -12.83
N LEU A 26 -9.99 0.30 -12.98
CA LEU A 26 -9.03 -0.01 -14.04
C LEU A 26 -7.86 -0.78 -13.43
N HIS A 27 -7.52 -1.92 -14.05
CA HIS A 27 -6.34 -2.69 -13.68
C HIS A 27 -5.08 -2.04 -14.26
N VAL A 28 -4.06 -1.91 -13.42
CA VAL A 28 -2.77 -1.32 -13.77
C VAL A 28 -1.67 -2.28 -13.35
N THR A 29 -0.73 -2.50 -14.27
CA THR A 29 0.52 -3.20 -13.98
C THR A 29 1.69 -2.26 -14.22
N GLY A 30 2.82 -2.57 -13.60
CA GLY A 30 4.05 -1.84 -13.82
C GLY A 30 5.14 -2.24 -12.83
N VAL A 31 6.18 -1.43 -12.77
CA VAL A 31 7.29 -1.65 -11.84
C VAL A 31 7.56 -0.35 -11.10
N PHE A 32 7.46 -0.38 -9.77
CA PHE A 32 7.89 0.74 -8.94
C PHE A 32 9.41 0.77 -8.83
N ALA A 33 9.98 1.97 -8.87
CA ALA A 33 11.39 2.20 -8.64
C ALA A 33 11.85 1.68 -7.27
N ALA A 34 13.14 1.34 -7.22
CA ALA A 34 13.83 1.14 -5.96
C ALA A 34 13.85 2.48 -5.20
N GLY A 35 13.50 2.45 -3.90
CA GLY A 35 13.45 3.66 -3.07
C GLY A 35 14.80 4.39 -2.99
N ALA A 36 15.90 3.63 -2.94
CA ALA A 36 17.27 4.13 -2.95
C ALA A 36 17.85 4.11 -4.36
N ARG A 37 17.50 5.13 -5.14
CA ARG A 37 17.91 5.28 -6.54
C ARG A 37 19.43 5.16 -6.75
N ASP A 38 20.30 5.57 -5.83
CA ASP A 38 21.75 5.41 -6.00
C ASP A 38 22.23 3.95 -5.83
N ALA A 39 21.48 3.12 -5.10
CA ALA A 39 21.76 1.70 -4.92
C ALA A 39 21.35 0.86 -6.15
N ARG A 40 20.55 1.39 -7.08
CA ARG A 40 20.13 0.71 -8.32
C ARG A 40 21.28 0.31 -9.26
N ARG A 41 22.48 0.84 -9.02
CA ARG A 41 23.69 0.57 -9.82
C ARG A 41 24.49 -0.61 -9.31
N LEU A 42 24.08 -1.21 -8.19
CA LEU A 42 24.74 -2.36 -7.60
C LEU A 42 24.34 -3.62 -8.36
N SER A 43 25.33 -4.34 -8.87
CA SER A 43 25.12 -5.67 -9.41
C SER A 43 25.16 -6.71 -8.31
N THR A 44 25.97 -6.48 -7.28
CA THR A 44 26.18 -7.39 -6.16
C THR A 44 26.19 -6.66 -4.82
N ILE A 45 25.68 -7.33 -3.79
CA ILE A 45 25.67 -6.85 -2.42
C ILE A 45 26.00 -8.00 -1.47
N ALA A 46 26.63 -7.73 -0.34
CA ALA A 46 26.63 -8.65 0.80
C ALA A 46 25.91 -8.03 1.99
N VAL A 47 25.35 -8.87 2.84
CA VAL A 47 24.86 -8.45 4.16
C VAL A 47 25.98 -8.73 5.17
N GLY A 48 26.48 -7.66 5.78
CA GLY A 48 27.54 -7.70 6.79
C GLY A 48 26.98 -7.79 8.21
N PRO A 49 27.81 -7.55 9.24
CA PRO A 49 27.39 -7.63 10.63
C PRO A 49 26.43 -6.49 11.00
N PHE A 50 25.43 -6.84 11.81
CA PHE A 50 24.50 -5.90 12.41
C PHE A 50 24.66 -5.89 13.93
N GLY A 51 24.91 -4.72 14.50
CA GLY A 51 25.07 -4.53 15.95
C GLY A 51 23.73 -4.37 16.70
N GLY A 52 23.79 -4.43 18.02
CA GLY A 52 22.60 -4.34 18.89
C GLY A 52 22.02 -5.71 19.23
N ALA A 53 21.14 -5.75 20.23
CA ALA A 53 20.56 -7.00 20.74
C ALA A 53 19.80 -7.79 19.66
N ASP A 54 19.09 -7.08 18.78
CA ASP A 54 18.32 -7.65 17.69
C ASP A 54 18.99 -7.45 16.31
N GLY A 55 20.27 -7.08 16.30
CA GLY A 55 21.00 -6.74 15.08
C GLY A 55 21.09 -7.92 14.12
N ALA A 56 21.56 -9.06 14.60
CA ALA A 56 21.69 -10.28 13.81
C ALA A 56 20.34 -10.70 13.19
N ALA A 57 19.25 -10.65 13.95
CA ALA A 57 17.91 -10.96 13.46
C ALA A 57 17.47 -10.04 12.32
N LEU A 58 17.82 -8.74 12.39
CA LEU A 58 17.56 -7.80 11.29
C LEU A 58 18.42 -8.09 10.05
N GLY A 59 19.72 -8.35 10.23
CA GLY A 59 20.61 -8.74 9.15
C GLY A 59 20.09 -9.97 8.40
N ASP A 60 19.75 -11.03 9.14
CA ASP A 60 19.19 -12.26 8.58
C ASP A 60 17.87 -12.01 7.85
N ALA A 61 16.98 -11.18 8.40
CA ALA A 61 15.71 -10.84 7.78
C ALA A 61 15.91 -10.10 6.44
N ILE A 62 16.82 -9.13 6.40
CA ILE A 62 17.17 -8.42 5.16
C ILE A 62 17.78 -9.38 4.14
N GLU A 63 18.75 -10.21 4.54
CA GLU A 63 19.38 -11.17 3.64
C GLU A 63 18.36 -12.13 3.03
N ARG A 64 17.46 -12.69 3.83
CA ARG A 64 16.38 -13.57 3.35
C ARG A 64 15.51 -12.87 2.31
N ARG A 65 15.11 -11.61 2.55
CA ARG A 65 14.25 -10.84 1.64
C ARG A 65 14.96 -10.51 0.33
N LEU A 66 16.23 -10.14 0.39
CA LEU A 66 17.03 -9.86 -0.81
C LEU A 66 17.30 -11.13 -1.63
N ARG A 67 17.61 -12.26 -0.98
CA ARG A 67 17.77 -13.56 -1.67
C ARG A 67 16.46 -14.05 -2.31
N ALA A 68 15.31 -13.70 -1.76
CA ALA A 68 14.03 -14.07 -2.35
C ALA A 68 13.83 -13.44 -3.75
N LEU A 69 14.53 -12.35 -4.07
CA LEU A 69 14.50 -11.70 -5.38
C LEU A 69 15.01 -12.62 -6.50
N ASP A 70 15.86 -13.61 -6.21
CA ASP A 70 16.37 -14.58 -7.19
C ASP A 70 15.24 -15.36 -7.89
N ARG A 71 14.03 -15.35 -7.32
CA ARG A 71 12.82 -16.01 -7.86
C ARG A 71 11.93 -15.04 -8.65
N GLU A 72 12.22 -13.75 -8.66
CA GLU A 72 11.45 -12.74 -9.36
C GLU A 72 11.92 -12.57 -10.81
N PRO A 73 11.01 -12.25 -11.75
CA PRO A 73 11.36 -12.09 -13.16
C PRO A 73 12.11 -10.78 -13.47
N LEU A 74 12.15 -9.84 -12.52
CA LEU A 74 12.80 -8.55 -12.69
C LEU A 74 14.30 -8.67 -12.39
N PRO A 75 15.16 -7.97 -13.16
CA PRO A 75 16.57 -7.87 -12.81
C PRO A 75 16.71 -7.14 -11.46
N HIS A 76 17.67 -7.58 -10.65
CA HIS A 76 17.84 -7.12 -9.27
C HIS A 76 19.31 -7.25 -8.83
N VAL A 77 19.64 -6.63 -7.69
CA VAL A 77 20.94 -6.79 -7.04
C VAL A 77 21.10 -8.21 -6.47
N ARG A 78 22.23 -8.86 -6.74
CA ARG A 78 22.47 -10.24 -6.27
C ARG A 78 23.18 -10.26 -4.92
N VAL A 79 22.68 -11.07 -3.99
CA VAL A 79 23.34 -11.27 -2.69
C VAL A 79 24.45 -12.31 -2.81
N ILE A 80 25.70 -11.89 -2.57
CA ILE A 80 26.89 -12.75 -2.57
C ILE A 80 27.60 -12.69 -1.22
N ALA A 81 28.53 -13.63 -0.98
CA ALA A 81 29.35 -13.61 0.22
C ALA A 81 30.28 -12.39 0.24
N ALA A 82 30.49 -11.78 1.41
CA ALA A 82 31.37 -10.62 1.56
C ALA A 82 32.82 -10.90 1.10
N SER A 83 33.28 -12.15 1.24
CA SER A 83 34.61 -12.59 0.77
C SER A 83 34.81 -12.46 -0.75
N LEU A 84 33.72 -12.44 -1.52
CA LEU A 84 33.73 -12.30 -2.97
C LEU A 84 33.75 -10.84 -3.43
N ARG A 85 34.02 -9.88 -2.52
CA ARG A 85 34.18 -8.44 -2.79
C ARG A 85 33.00 -7.85 -3.57
N PRO A 86 31.80 -7.81 -2.98
CA PRO A 86 30.62 -7.20 -3.60
C PRO A 86 30.81 -5.71 -3.88
N ASP A 87 29.94 -5.15 -4.72
CA ASP A 87 29.93 -3.70 -4.99
C ASP A 87 29.69 -2.87 -3.72
N ALA A 88 28.90 -3.41 -2.78
CA ALA A 88 28.66 -2.83 -1.47
C ALA A 88 28.38 -3.91 -0.40
N VAL A 89 28.63 -3.55 0.85
CA VAL A 89 28.26 -4.34 2.03
C VAL A 89 27.24 -3.56 2.86
N LEU A 90 26.07 -4.16 3.11
CA LEU A 90 25.05 -3.60 3.97
C LEU A 90 25.32 -3.98 5.42
N THR A 91 25.54 -2.97 6.26
CA THR A 91 25.72 -3.12 7.70
C THR A 91 24.65 -2.30 8.43
N GLY A 92 24.56 -2.49 9.75
CA GLY A 92 23.65 -1.68 10.53
C GLY A 92 23.72 -1.91 12.03
N ARG A 93 22.80 -1.29 12.75
CA ARG A 93 22.60 -1.48 14.18
C ARG A 93 21.12 -1.34 14.53
N THR A 94 20.68 -2.10 15.51
CA THR A 94 19.36 -1.93 16.13
C THR A 94 19.46 -1.45 17.57
N SER A 95 18.43 -0.73 18.02
CA SER A 95 18.17 -0.43 19.42
C SER A 95 16.67 -0.53 19.69
N VAL A 96 16.31 -1.17 20.80
CA VAL A 96 14.92 -1.31 21.24
C VAL A 96 14.70 -0.51 22.52
N GLY A 97 13.63 0.30 22.54
CA GLY A 97 13.11 0.97 23.71
C GLY A 97 11.77 0.36 24.12
N VAL A 98 11.55 0.22 25.42
CA VAL A 98 10.24 -0.17 25.98
C VAL A 98 9.91 0.82 27.07
N VAL A 99 8.77 1.49 26.93
CA VAL A 99 8.26 2.46 27.90
C VAL A 99 6.88 2.00 28.36
N ASP A 100 6.69 1.91 29.67
CA ASP A 100 5.41 1.62 30.31
C ASP A 100 4.91 2.87 31.04
N ASP A 101 3.79 3.41 30.57
CA ASP A 101 3.11 4.55 31.19
C ASP A 101 1.88 4.06 31.97
N ALA A 102 1.86 4.34 33.28
CA ALA A 102 0.69 4.08 34.10
C ALA A 102 -0.35 5.20 33.95
N TYR A 103 -1.61 4.84 33.73
CA TYR A 103 -2.71 5.78 33.63
C TYR A 103 -4.00 5.21 34.25
N ARG A 104 -5.03 6.04 34.33
CA ARG A 104 -6.32 5.66 34.93
C ARG A 104 -7.45 5.92 33.95
N GLU A 105 -8.38 4.97 33.88
CA GLU A 105 -9.59 5.13 33.08
C GLU A 105 -10.85 5.03 33.96
N PRO A 106 -11.92 5.77 33.63
CA PRO A 106 -13.19 5.63 34.31
C PRO A 106 -13.91 4.35 33.86
N ARG A 107 -14.61 3.72 34.81
CA ARG A 107 -15.53 2.60 34.63
C ARG A 107 -16.83 2.88 35.34
N GLU A 108 -17.88 2.17 34.93
CA GLU A 108 -19.17 2.21 35.61
C GLU A 108 -19.69 0.79 35.81
N ARG A 109 -20.15 0.50 37.02
CA ARG A 109 -20.88 -0.73 37.34
C ARG A 109 -22.24 -0.40 37.92
N CYS A 110 -23.19 -1.32 37.78
CA CYS A 110 -24.46 -1.18 38.47
C CYS A 110 -24.26 -1.37 39.97
N ALA A 111 -24.66 -0.39 40.77
CA ALA A 111 -24.59 -0.41 42.22
C ALA A 111 -25.92 -0.81 42.87
N GLU A 112 -27.03 -0.65 42.15
CA GLU A 112 -28.37 -0.94 42.65
C GLU A 112 -29.30 -1.31 41.50
N THR A 113 -30.05 -2.40 41.66
CA THR A 113 -30.99 -2.93 40.66
C THR A 113 -32.40 -3.01 41.25
N LYS A 114 -33.39 -2.51 40.52
CA LYS A 114 -34.82 -2.60 40.87
C LYS A 114 -35.60 -3.10 39.65
N ASP A 115 -36.47 -4.10 39.85
CA ASP A 115 -37.24 -4.73 38.78
C ASP A 115 -36.37 -5.22 37.59
N GLY A 116 -35.19 -5.74 37.90
CA GLY A 116 -34.21 -6.19 36.90
C GLY A 116 -33.51 -5.05 36.13
N LYS A 117 -33.79 -3.78 36.45
CA LYS A 117 -33.18 -2.60 35.82
C LYS A 117 -32.18 -1.94 36.76
N CYS A 118 -31.03 -1.53 36.23
CA CYS A 118 -30.05 -0.77 36.99
C CYS A 118 -30.60 0.64 37.30
N VAL A 119 -30.83 0.95 38.58
CA VAL A 119 -31.36 2.25 39.02
C VAL A 119 -30.28 3.17 39.57
N ARG A 120 -29.10 2.64 39.92
CA ARG A 120 -27.95 3.45 40.35
C ARG A 120 -26.66 2.89 39.77
N ARG A 121 -25.91 3.73 39.04
CA ARG A 121 -24.56 3.40 38.54
C ARG A 121 -23.52 3.96 39.50
N GLN A 122 -22.51 3.18 39.82
CA GLN A 122 -21.32 3.63 40.55
C GLN A 122 -20.17 3.78 39.56
N ARG A 123 -19.58 4.97 39.53
CA ARG A 123 -18.32 5.22 38.84
C ARG A 123 -17.16 4.76 39.71
N TYR A 124 -16.20 4.08 39.09
CA TYR A 124 -14.93 3.76 39.71
C TYR A 124 -13.82 3.96 38.68
N SER A 125 -12.57 4.03 39.11
CA SER A 125 -11.43 4.19 38.21
C SER A 125 -10.59 2.93 38.28
N VAL A 126 -10.14 2.46 37.12
CA VAL A 126 -9.23 1.33 37.00
C VAL A 126 -7.84 1.78 36.62
N GLY A 127 -6.84 1.11 37.16
CA GLY A 127 -5.45 1.27 36.75
C GLY A 127 -5.20 0.60 35.42
N CYS A 128 -4.54 1.32 34.51
CA CYS A 128 -4.15 0.82 33.21
C CYS A 128 -2.66 1.09 32.97
N ILE A 129 -2.05 0.27 32.13
CA ILE A 129 -0.67 0.40 31.68
C ILE A 129 -0.69 0.46 30.16
N ARG A 130 0.15 1.34 29.66
CA ARG A 130 0.34 1.64 28.26
C ARG A 130 1.78 1.39 27.91
N ARG A 131 2.03 0.31 27.18
CA ARG A 131 3.38 -0.03 26.70
C ARG A 131 3.57 0.49 25.29
N THR A 132 4.66 1.20 25.08
CA THR A 132 5.18 1.53 23.76
C THR A 132 6.52 0.85 23.57
N VAL A 133 6.59 -0.04 22.58
CA VAL A 133 7.82 -0.67 22.11
C VAL A 133 8.28 0.12 20.89
N THR A 134 9.54 0.56 20.88
CA THR A 134 10.16 1.28 19.77
C THR A 134 11.37 0.51 19.28
N LEU A 135 11.42 0.19 17.99
CA LEU A 135 12.61 -0.30 17.30
C LEU A 135 13.20 0.84 16.47
N ARG A 136 14.48 1.12 16.65
CA ARG A 136 15.28 1.93 15.73
C ARG A 136 16.31 1.05 15.04
N ALA A 137 16.43 1.20 13.73
CA ALA A 137 17.42 0.55 12.89
C ALA A 137 18.19 1.60 12.08
N ASP A 138 19.50 1.66 12.28
CA ASP A 138 20.42 2.49 11.50
C ASP A 138 21.10 1.58 10.46
N LEU A 139 20.87 1.83 9.17
CA LEU A 139 21.42 1.05 8.06
C LEU A 139 22.51 1.83 7.35
N THR A 140 23.49 1.16 6.74
CA THR A 140 24.52 1.79 5.91
C THR A 140 25.02 0.83 4.83
N LEU A 141 25.14 1.31 3.59
CA LEU A 141 25.92 0.66 2.54
C LEU A 141 27.34 1.21 2.51
N ASP A 142 28.30 0.33 2.76
CA ASP A 142 29.72 0.60 2.58
C ASP A 142 30.16 0.10 1.20
N GLY A 143 30.63 1.00 0.33
CA GLY A 143 31.08 0.67 -1.02
C GLY A 143 30.52 1.62 -2.07
N ARG A 144 30.05 1.06 -3.20
CA ARG A 144 29.35 1.83 -4.24
C ARG A 144 27.93 2.16 -3.81
N GLY A 145 27.44 3.30 -4.28
CA GLY A 145 26.09 3.79 -3.96
C GLY A 145 26.01 4.44 -2.59
N ARG A 146 24.99 5.29 -2.40
CA ARG A 146 24.69 5.92 -1.11
C ARG A 146 23.38 5.36 -0.59
N TYR A 147 23.43 4.76 0.59
CA TYR A 147 22.26 4.31 1.32
C TYR A 147 22.61 4.32 2.80
N ALA A 148 21.94 5.16 3.58
CA ALA A 148 22.12 5.19 5.02
C ALA A 148 20.86 5.65 5.75
N PRO A 149 19.70 4.99 5.52
CA PRO A 149 18.48 5.39 6.18
C PRO A 149 18.51 5.02 7.66
N VAL A 150 17.77 5.82 8.41
CA VAL A 150 17.38 5.52 9.79
C VAL A 150 15.90 5.16 9.76
N ARG A 151 15.55 3.98 10.26
CA ARG A 151 14.17 3.49 10.31
C ARG A 151 13.73 3.33 11.75
N THR A 152 12.53 3.82 12.04
CA THR A 152 11.89 3.65 13.36
C THR A 152 10.55 2.94 13.16
N ARG A 153 10.18 2.08 14.13
CA ARG A 153 8.87 1.45 14.26
C ARG A 153 8.42 1.55 15.70
N ASP A 154 7.13 1.79 15.88
CA ASP A 154 6.49 1.85 17.19
C ASP A 154 5.30 0.90 17.21
N ASP A 155 5.13 0.19 18.32
CA ASP A 155 3.97 -0.65 18.60
C ASP A 155 3.45 -0.35 20.00
N ARG A 156 2.13 -0.23 20.12
CA ARG A 156 1.45 0.28 21.32
C ARG A 156 0.43 -0.74 21.80
N HIS A 157 0.55 -1.14 23.05
CA HIS A 157 -0.39 -2.03 23.72
C HIS A 157 -0.87 -1.40 25.03
N ASP A 158 -2.18 -1.37 25.22
CA ASP A 158 -2.81 -0.88 26.45
C ASP A 158 -3.51 -2.07 27.14
N TRP A 159 -3.34 -2.22 28.45
CA TRP A 159 -4.09 -3.18 29.27
C TRP A 159 -4.42 -2.59 30.64
N CYS A 160 -5.51 -3.04 31.24
CA CYS A 160 -6.00 -2.57 32.53
C CYS A 160 -6.07 -3.71 33.55
N GLU A 161 -6.15 -3.36 34.82
CA GLU A 161 -6.31 -4.34 35.91
C GLU A 161 -7.60 -5.18 35.77
N ASP A 162 -8.63 -4.63 35.08
CA ASP A 162 -9.92 -5.26 34.83
C ASP A 162 -10.04 -5.93 33.46
N GLY A 163 -9.00 -5.89 32.63
CA GLY A 163 -9.02 -6.55 31.32
C GLY A 163 -7.80 -6.29 30.43
N GLY A 164 -7.56 -7.23 29.51
CA GLY A 164 -6.40 -7.21 28.62
C GLY A 164 -5.20 -7.96 29.19
N VAL A 165 -4.18 -8.16 28.35
CA VAL A 165 -2.90 -8.76 28.74
C VAL A 165 -1.76 -7.93 28.16
N PRO A 166 -0.60 -7.87 28.83
CA PRO A 166 0.56 -7.19 28.26
C PRO A 166 0.93 -7.78 26.89
N GLY A 167 1.22 -6.91 25.92
CA GLY A 167 1.74 -7.31 24.63
C GLY A 167 3.10 -8.02 24.74
N ASN A 168 3.35 -8.99 23.87
CA ASN A 168 4.63 -9.69 23.81
C ASN A 168 5.66 -8.81 23.08
N VAL A 169 6.62 -8.26 23.85
CA VAL A 169 7.68 -7.38 23.34
C VAL A 169 8.50 -8.06 22.25
N ALA A 170 8.92 -9.32 22.45
CA ALA A 170 9.74 -10.03 21.47
C ALA A 170 8.99 -10.26 20.15
N ALA A 171 7.70 -10.61 20.21
CA ALA A 171 6.87 -10.75 19.02
C ALA A 171 6.69 -9.40 18.28
N SER A 172 6.51 -8.31 19.05
CA SER A 172 6.40 -6.96 18.51
C SER A 172 7.68 -6.56 17.78
N VAL A 173 8.85 -6.74 18.42
CA VAL A 173 10.16 -6.47 17.83
C VAL A 173 10.40 -7.31 16.57
N ALA A 174 10.06 -8.60 16.58
CA ALA A 174 10.20 -9.46 15.41
C ALA A 174 9.35 -8.96 14.22
N ALA A 175 8.11 -8.52 14.47
CA ALA A 175 7.27 -7.93 13.43
C ALA A 175 7.84 -6.60 12.89
N MET A 176 8.39 -5.76 13.77
CA MET A 176 9.07 -4.53 13.37
C MET A 176 10.32 -4.79 12.52
N ILE A 177 11.12 -5.80 12.87
CA ILE A 177 12.29 -6.23 12.09
C ILE A 177 11.87 -6.65 10.68
N GLU A 178 10.84 -7.50 10.55
CA GLU A 178 10.32 -7.91 9.24
C GLU A 178 9.80 -6.72 8.43
N SER A 179 9.19 -5.73 9.09
CA SER A 179 8.77 -4.48 8.43
C SER A 179 9.96 -3.66 7.93
N VAL A 180 11.04 -3.52 8.70
CA VAL A 180 12.26 -2.82 8.27
C VAL A 180 12.96 -3.58 7.14
N ALA A 181 13.02 -4.91 7.22
CA ALA A 181 13.61 -5.75 6.18
C ALA A 181 12.83 -5.67 4.86
N ALA A 182 11.50 -5.65 4.91
CA ALA A 182 10.66 -5.44 3.73
C ALA A 182 10.87 -4.05 3.09
N GLU A 183 10.93 -2.99 3.89
CA GLU A 183 11.23 -1.65 3.39
C GLU A 183 12.64 -1.57 2.78
N THR A 184 13.63 -2.23 3.40
CA THR A 184 15.01 -2.30 2.88
C THR A 184 15.06 -3.01 1.52
N ARG A 185 14.30 -4.10 1.33
CA ARG A 185 14.18 -4.76 0.03
C ARG A 185 13.59 -3.82 -1.02
N ASP A 186 12.56 -3.07 -0.67
CA ASP A 186 11.91 -2.11 -1.58
C ASP A 186 12.80 -0.88 -1.87
N ASP A 187 13.69 -0.51 -0.96
CA ASP A 187 14.70 0.50 -1.20
C ASP A 187 15.75 0.04 -2.22
N LEU A 188 16.13 -1.24 -2.20
CA LEU A 188 17.28 -1.76 -2.96
C LEU A 188 16.90 -2.42 -4.29
N ALA A 189 15.63 -2.77 -4.49
CA ALA A 189 15.19 -3.47 -5.69
C ALA A 189 13.86 -2.91 -6.23
N PRO A 190 13.70 -2.82 -7.56
CA PRO A 190 12.41 -2.52 -8.17
C PRO A 190 11.34 -3.53 -7.74
N LYS A 191 10.08 -3.08 -7.68
CA LYS A 191 8.96 -3.92 -7.23
C LYS A 191 7.91 -4.05 -8.33
N PRO A 192 7.56 -5.28 -8.76
CA PRO A 192 6.42 -5.45 -9.64
C PRO A 192 5.15 -5.01 -8.92
N ALA A 193 4.28 -4.32 -9.65
CA ALA A 193 3.02 -3.82 -9.14
C ALA A 193 1.88 -4.34 -10.00
N ASP A 194 0.85 -4.81 -9.31
CA ASP A 194 -0.44 -5.20 -9.87
C ASP A 194 -1.50 -4.67 -8.90
N TYR A 195 -2.33 -3.75 -9.38
CA TYR A 195 -3.35 -3.12 -8.57
C TYR A 195 -4.49 -2.59 -9.44
N THR A 196 -5.59 -2.23 -8.78
CA THR A 196 -6.75 -1.61 -9.42
C THR A 196 -6.95 -0.19 -8.89
N ILE A 197 -7.46 0.69 -9.74
CA ILE A 197 -7.71 2.10 -9.42
C ILE A 197 -9.13 2.44 -9.80
N ARG A 198 -9.83 3.15 -8.91
CA ARG A 198 -11.20 3.60 -9.18
C ARG A 198 -11.20 4.71 -10.22
N LEU A 199 -12.12 4.60 -11.18
CA LEU A 199 -12.42 5.67 -12.13
C LEU A 199 -13.26 6.76 -11.47
N ASP A 200 -13.30 7.95 -12.07
CA ASP A 200 -14.27 8.99 -11.70
C ASP A 200 -15.54 8.82 -12.54
N GLU A 201 -16.61 8.34 -11.92
CA GLU A 201 -17.88 8.08 -12.62
C GLU A 201 -18.78 9.32 -12.78
N THR A 202 -18.28 10.51 -12.39
CA THR A 202 -19.03 11.77 -12.45
C THR A 202 -19.23 12.20 -13.90
N ARG A 203 -20.46 12.64 -14.22
CA ARG A 203 -20.87 13.03 -15.58
C ARG A 203 -21.32 14.49 -15.67
N ASP A 204 -21.15 15.23 -14.57
CA ASP A 204 -21.61 16.62 -14.47
C ASP A 204 -20.86 17.48 -15.48
N GLY A 205 -21.61 18.25 -16.27
CA GLY A 205 -21.06 19.08 -17.36
C GLY A 205 -21.09 18.42 -18.74
N LEU A 206 -21.39 17.12 -18.86
CA LEU A 206 -21.61 16.48 -20.17
C LEU A 206 -23.06 16.66 -20.66
N PRO A 207 -23.28 16.90 -21.97
CA PRO A 207 -24.61 16.82 -22.55
C PRO A 207 -25.16 15.38 -22.50
N PRO A 208 -26.49 15.16 -22.46
CA PRO A 208 -27.07 13.84 -22.21
C PRO A 208 -26.55 12.70 -23.12
N PRO A 209 -26.33 12.90 -24.43
CA PRO A 209 -25.76 11.86 -25.30
C PRO A 209 -24.33 11.46 -24.89
N LEU A 210 -23.49 12.43 -24.51
CA LEU A 210 -22.12 12.17 -24.06
C LEU A 210 -22.09 11.57 -22.65
N ALA A 211 -22.99 12.01 -21.76
CA ALA A 211 -23.13 11.40 -20.43
C ALA A 211 -23.55 9.91 -20.51
N ALA A 212 -24.36 9.54 -21.50
CA ALA A 212 -24.70 8.14 -21.76
C ALA A 212 -23.50 7.34 -22.29
N ARG A 213 -22.75 7.92 -23.24
CA ARG A 213 -21.50 7.33 -23.76
C ARG A 213 -20.45 7.15 -22.66
N PHE A 214 -20.27 8.14 -21.80
CA PHE A 214 -19.35 8.08 -20.66
C PHE A 214 -19.72 6.95 -19.71
N LYS A 215 -21.01 6.84 -19.34
CA LYS A 215 -21.49 5.74 -18.50
C LYS A 215 -21.25 4.37 -19.14
N ALA A 216 -21.38 4.26 -20.46
CA ALA A 216 -21.08 3.03 -21.18
C ALA A 216 -19.57 2.71 -21.17
N ALA A 217 -18.72 3.72 -21.37
CA ALA A 217 -17.27 3.59 -21.29
C ALA A 217 -16.81 3.11 -19.90
N VAL A 218 -17.34 3.72 -18.83
CA VAL A 218 -17.11 3.30 -17.44
C VAL A 218 -17.45 1.83 -17.22
N ARG A 219 -18.59 1.34 -17.75
CA ARG A 219 -18.97 -0.09 -17.63
C ARG A 219 -18.07 -1.03 -18.44
N LEU A 220 -17.51 -0.56 -19.55
CA LEU A 220 -16.63 -1.37 -20.39
C LEU A 220 -15.34 -1.74 -19.66
N THR A 221 -14.87 -0.96 -18.67
CA THR A 221 -13.60 -1.26 -17.97
C THR A 221 -13.59 -2.62 -17.28
N LYS A 222 -14.75 -3.18 -16.94
CA LYS A 222 -14.90 -4.53 -16.37
C LYS A 222 -14.46 -5.67 -17.28
N HIS A 223 -14.60 -5.47 -18.60
CA HIS A 223 -14.51 -6.56 -19.57
C HIS A 223 -13.59 -6.23 -20.74
N ASP A 224 -13.48 -4.95 -21.08
CA ASP A 224 -12.64 -4.43 -22.14
C ASP A 224 -12.08 -3.05 -21.77
N PRO A 225 -11.02 -3.02 -20.94
CA PRO A 225 -10.32 -1.78 -20.60
C PRO A 225 -9.83 -1.00 -21.82
N ALA A 226 -9.41 -1.69 -22.88
CA ALA A 226 -8.90 -1.05 -24.10
C ALA A 226 -10.02 -0.30 -24.83
N ALA A 227 -11.19 -0.93 -25.02
CA ALA A 227 -12.35 -0.26 -25.60
C ALA A 227 -12.88 0.86 -24.71
N ALA A 228 -12.84 0.71 -23.38
CA ALA A 228 -13.19 1.79 -22.46
C ALA A 228 -12.28 3.02 -22.66
N CYS A 229 -10.96 2.81 -22.73
CA CYS A 229 -10.00 3.88 -22.97
C CYS A 229 -10.18 4.56 -24.34
N ALA A 230 -10.50 3.79 -25.39
CA ALA A 230 -10.84 4.36 -26.69
C ALA A 230 -12.13 5.19 -26.63
N ALA A 231 -13.15 4.73 -25.89
CA ALA A 231 -14.41 5.45 -25.70
C ALA A 231 -14.22 6.76 -24.92
N PHE A 232 -13.38 6.78 -23.87
CA PHE A 232 -13.01 8.01 -23.17
C PHE A 232 -12.30 9.00 -24.09
N ALA A 233 -11.39 8.53 -24.94
CA ALA A 233 -10.69 9.40 -25.90
C ALA A 233 -11.66 10.05 -26.90
N ALA A 234 -12.65 9.29 -27.38
CA ALA A 234 -13.70 9.84 -28.26
C ALA A 234 -14.60 10.85 -27.54
N ILE A 235 -14.85 10.69 -26.24
CA ILE A 235 -15.61 11.66 -25.44
C ILE A 235 -14.82 12.96 -25.25
N ASP A 236 -13.51 12.87 -24.99
CA ASP A 236 -12.63 14.05 -24.84
C ASP A 236 -12.53 14.88 -26.14
N GLN A 237 -12.63 14.23 -27.30
CA GLN A 237 -12.73 14.93 -28.60
C GLN A 237 -14.03 15.74 -28.74
N ASP A 238 -15.14 15.19 -28.27
CA ASP A 238 -16.47 15.81 -28.40
C ASP A 238 -16.78 16.81 -27.26
N ALA A 239 -16.17 16.62 -26.10
CA ALA A 239 -16.29 17.47 -24.91
C ALA A 239 -14.93 17.64 -24.23
N PRO A 240 -14.04 18.48 -24.81
CA PRO A 240 -12.75 18.78 -24.20
C PRO A 240 -12.96 19.42 -22.82
N ASP A 241 -11.96 19.25 -21.95
CA ASP A 241 -11.94 19.83 -20.60
C ASP A 241 -12.98 19.26 -19.61
N HIS A 242 -13.60 18.12 -19.91
CA HIS A 242 -14.37 17.38 -18.91
C HIS A 242 -13.42 16.69 -17.90
N GLY A 243 -13.39 17.20 -16.66
CA GLY A 243 -12.45 16.78 -15.62
C GLY A 243 -12.39 15.27 -15.34
N PRO A 244 -13.54 14.59 -15.09
CA PRO A 244 -13.58 13.14 -14.91
C PRO A 244 -13.03 12.36 -16.11
N THR A 245 -13.36 12.74 -17.35
CA THR A 245 -12.79 12.13 -18.56
C THR A 245 -11.28 12.32 -18.63
N MET A 246 -10.77 13.51 -18.28
CA MET A 246 -9.33 13.77 -18.26
C MET A 246 -8.60 12.91 -17.23
N TYR A 247 -9.19 12.72 -16.05
CA TYR A 247 -8.67 11.83 -15.01
C TYR A 247 -8.66 10.37 -15.46
N ASP A 248 -9.75 9.87 -16.02
CA ASP A 248 -9.84 8.49 -16.52
C ASP A 248 -8.90 8.23 -17.69
N LEU A 249 -8.67 9.23 -18.56
CA LEU A 249 -7.65 9.15 -19.60
C LEU A 249 -6.22 9.13 -19.04
N ALA A 250 -5.98 9.77 -17.89
CA ALA A 250 -4.70 9.67 -17.19
C ALA A 250 -4.46 8.23 -16.70
N LEU A 251 -5.50 7.60 -16.14
CA LEU A 251 -5.47 6.18 -15.74
C LEU A 251 -5.23 5.25 -16.94
N CYS A 252 -5.88 5.52 -18.08
CA CYS A 252 -5.65 4.77 -19.32
C CYS A 252 -4.22 4.89 -19.85
N ALA A 253 -3.61 6.07 -19.74
CA ALA A 253 -2.20 6.25 -20.10
C ALA A 253 -1.26 5.54 -19.12
N GLU A 254 -1.58 5.58 -17.81
CA GLU A 254 -0.84 4.86 -16.77
C GLU A 254 -0.87 3.34 -16.99
N ALA A 255 -2.06 2.77 -17.24
CA ALA A 255 -2.24 1.34 -17.53
C ALA A 255 -1.52 0.87 -18.80
N ALA A 256 -1.31 1.77 -19.75
CA ALA A 256 -0.60 1.51 -21.00
C ALA A 256 0.92 1.80 -20.88
N GLU A 257 1.45 2.00 -19.67
CA GLU A 257 2.86 2.35 -19.39
C GLU A 257 3.34 3.64 -20.08
N ARG A 258 2.41 4.51 -20.52
CA ARG A 258 2.70 5.82 -21.13
C ARG A 258 2.80 6.88 -20.04
N TYR A 259 3.78 6.73 -19.15
CA TYR A 259 3.84 7.51 -17.90
C TYR A 259 3.98 9.02 -18.09
N GLY A 260 4.74 9.49 -19.09
CA GLY A 260 4.82 10.93 -19.39
C GLY A 260 3.46 11.51 -19.77
N GLU A 261 2.76 10.81 -20.67
CA GLU A 261 1.41 11.16 -21.10
C GLU A 261 0.38 11.11 -19.95
N ALA A 262 0.52 10.13 -19.04
CA ALA A 262 -0.31 10.04 -17.85
C ALA A 262 -0.10 11.23 -16.91
N ALA A 263 1.15 11.63 -16.70
CA ALA A 263 1.49 12.78 -15.86
C ALA A 263 0.87 14.08 -16.40
N ASP A 264 0.98 14.33 -17.71
CA ASP A 264 0.40 15.51 -18.36
C ASP A 264 -1.13 15.56 -18.18
N ARG A 265 -1.80 14.41 -18.34
CA ARG A 265 -3.25 14.32 -18.12
C ARG A 265 -3.65 14.50 -16.67
N TYR A 266 -2.93 13.93 -15.72
CA TYR A 266 -3.19 14.18 -14.29
C TYR A 266 -3.02 15.67 -13.95
N LEU A 267 -1.99 16.34 -14.49
CA LEU A 267 -1.79 17.78 -14.29
C LEU A 267 -2.96 18.59 -14.86
N ARG A 268 -3.48 18.24 -16.05
CA ARG A 268 -4.67 18.88 -16.63
C ARG A 268 -5.93 18.58 -15.81
N ALA A 269 -6.14 17.33 -15.42
CA ALA A 269 -7.24 16.91 -14.56
C ALA A 269 -7.24 17.67 -13.22
N ARG A 270 -6.06 18.00 -12.67
CA ARG A 270 -5.96 18.79 -11.42
C ARG A 270 -6.61 20.17 -11.52
N VAL A 271 -6.54 20.79 -12.70
CA VAL A 271 -7.16 22.08 -12.98
C VAL A 271 -8.67 21.94 -13.15
N LEU A 272 -9.10 20.87 -13.84
CA LEU A 272 -10.50 20.63 -14.20
C LEU A 272 -11.34 19.99 -13.09
N LEU A 273 -10.70 19.29 -12.15
CA LEU A 273 -11.33 18.51 -11.09
C LEU A 273 -10.68 18.80 -9.72
N PRO A 274 -10.79 20.04 -9.19
CA PRO A 274 -10.09 20.44 -7.97
C PRO A 274 -10.51 19.64 -6.73
N ARG A 275 -11.76 19.14 -6.69
CA ARG A 275 -12.27 18.30 -5.59
C ARG A 275 -11.56 16.94 -5.49
N ALA A 276 -10.97 16.45 -6.58
CA ALA A 276 -10.21 15.20 -6.62
C ALA A 276 -8.70 15.40 -6.41
N GLY A 277 -8.25 16.57 -5.95
CA GLY A 277 -6.83 16.91 -5.83
C GLY A 277 -5.99 15.89 -5.05
N GLY A 278 -6.57 15.22 -4.04
CA GLY A 278 -5.90 14.15 -3.30
C GLY A 278 -5.62 12.89 -4.13
N GLU A 279 -6.62 12.41 -4.90
CA GLU A 279 -6.45 11.25 -5.79
C GLU A 279 -5.48 11.57 -6.94
N ILE A 280 -5.60 12.76 -7.52
CA ILE A 280 -4.72 13.21 -8.59
C ILE A 280 -3.27 13.33 -8.11
N SER A 281 -3.05 13.85 -6.89
CA SER A 281 -1.71 13.92 -6.31
C SER A 281 -1.11 12.53 -6.06
N ARG A 282 -1.92 11.58 -5.60
CA ARG A 282 -1.51 10.16 -5.51
C ARG A 282 -1.17 9.58 -6.88
N GLY A 283 -1.98 9.87 -7.90
CA GLY A 283 -1.74 9.47 -9.29
C GLY A 283 -0.41 9.98 -9.83
N LEU A 284 -0.14 11.28 -9.67
CA LEU A 284 1.13 11.89 -10.07
C LEU A 284 2.34 11.26 -9.37
N ALA A 285 2.28 11.06 -8.06
CA ALA A 285 3.36 10.41 -7.31
C ALA A 285 3.61 8.97 -7.78
N ARG A 286 2.52 8.24 -8.06
CA ARG A 286 2.55 6.86 -8.52
C ARG A 286 3.16 6.76 -9.92
N VAL A 287 2.69 7.55 -10.88
CA VAL A 287 3.22 7.59 -12.25
C VAL A 287 4.70 7.98 -12.28
N ALA A 288 5.12 8.94 -11.45
CA ALA A 288 6.53 9.29 -11.32
C ALA A 288 7.38 8.11 -10.83
N SER A 289 6.89 7.36 -9.84
CA SER A 289 7.56 6.16 -9.31
C SER A 289 7.59 5.01 -10.33
N LEU A 290 6.54 4.82 -11.11
CA LEU A 290 6.49 3.80 -12.18
C LEU A 290 7.43 4.15 -13.34
N ALA A 291 7.46 5.41 -13.78
CA ALA A 291 8.41 5.88 -14.79
C ALA A 291 9.86 5.64 -14.33
N ALA A 292 10.15 6.00 -13.08
CA ALA A 292 11.45 5.74 -12.46
C ALA A 292 11.77 4.23 -12.41
N GLY A 293 10.79 3.37 -12.11
CA GLY A 293 11.00 1.92 -12.06
C GLY A 293 11.25 1.29 -13.43
N ALA A 294 10.58 1.79 -14.47
CA ALA A 294 10.88 1.39 -15.84
C ALA A 294 12.33 1.74 -16.25
N GLU A 295 12.82 2.91 -15.84
CA GLU A 295 14.24 3.30 -16.01
C GLU A 295 15.18 2.37 -15.24
N ASP A 296 14.85 2.05 -13.98
CA ASP A 296 15.67 1.17 -13.14
C ASP A 296 15.82 -0.23 -13.77
N VAL A 297 14.72 -0.82 -14.22
CA VAL A 297 14.71 -2.11 -14.92
C VAL A 297 15.53 -2.04 -16.21
N ALA A 298 15.36 -0.99 -17.01
CA ALA A 298 16.13 -0.80 -18.24
C ALA A 298 17.63 -0.66 -17.96
N ALA A 299 18.02 0.04 -16.88
CA ALA A 299 19.41 0.17 -16.46
C ALA A 299 20.00 -1.16 -16.00
N LEU A 300 19.29 -1.91 -15.16
CA LEU A 300 19.74 -3.21 -14.65
C LEU A 300 19.90 -4.23 -15.78
N ARG A 301 19.01 -4.24 -16.79
CA ARG A 301 19.15 -5.09 -17.99
C ARG A 301 20.41 -4.80 -18.82
N ARG A 302 20.98 -3.60 -18.71
CA ARG A 302 22.21 -3.20 -19.41
C ARG A 302 23.47 -3.54 -18.62
N LEU A 303 23.35 -3.90 -17.34
CA LEU A 303 24.51 -4.32 -16.57
C LEU A 303 25.03 -5.65 -17.12
N PRO A 304 26.36 -5.83 -17.19
CA PRO A 304 26.92 -7.11 -17.57
C PRO A 304 26.41 -8.19 -16.60
N PRO A 305 26.13 -9.42 -17.08
CA PRO A 305 25.74 -10.50 -16.20
C PRO A 305 26.83 -10.67 -15.13
N VAL A 306 26.42 -10.87 -13.88
CA VAL A 306 27.34 -11.16 -12.78
C VAL A 306 27.97 -12.52 -13.07
N VAL A 307 29.10 -12.51 -13.78
CA VAL A 307 29.94 -13.69 -14.00
C VAL A 307 30.60 -13.95 -12.66
N GLY A 308 30.20 -15.03 -11.99
CA GLY A 308 30.82 -15.46 -10.74
C GLY A 308 32.31 -15.68 -11.00
N SER A 309 33.13 -14.71 -10.62
CA SER A 309 34.58 -14.82 -10.75
C SER A 309 35.07 -15.56 -9.51
N GLY A 310 35.14 -16.88 -9.65
CA GLY A 310 36.14 -17.70 -8.96
C GLY A 310 35.75 -18.27 -7.60
N LEU A 311 35.53 -19.58 -7.61
CA LEU A 311 36.19 -20.49 -6.66
C LEU A 311 37.70 -20.22 -6.59
#